data_AF-A0A9E5NKF9-F1
#
_entry.id   AF-A0A9E5NKF9-F1
#
_cell.length_a   1.000
_cell.length_b   1.000
_cell.length_c   1.000
_cell.angle_alpha   90.00
_cell.angle_beta   90.00
_cell.angle_gamma   90.00
#
_symmetry.space_group_name_H-M   'P 1'
#
loop_
_entity.id
_entity.type
_entity.pdbx_description
1 polymer ?
#
loop_
_entity_poly.entity_id
_entity_poly.type
_entity_poly.pdbx_seq_one_letter_code
_entity_poly.pdbx_strand_id
1 'polypeptide(L)'
;MPNINKLNLSDDDLPGFNPQAMPQGLGIRVTPPQPGVYRFRLPESPAIENVFDTIETEDSQILIAVFSDDASLYNVTLRQPYNARVTNRFREINLLNPETGEKEPTLISDYGMLLKAVGATPDKVSNKYLAAALANAGGKEFIAEHTLTANCNPKREIWQNGEQVKGKYGCGRNYGVEAWKGKKSEQFAIPVDDDGKVALRFKCKCDAELRSWSKLQGFRGV
;
A
#
# COMPACT_ATOMS: atom_id res chain seq x y z
N MET A 1 -14.95 4.28 26.68
CA MET A 1 -14.20 3.01 26.49
C MET A 1 -15.14 1.87 26.85
N PRO A 2 -15.29 0.83 26.02
CA PRO A 2 -16.09 -0.34 26.39
C PRO A 2 -15.48 -1.01 27.63
N ASN A 3 -16.32 -1.34 28.60
CA ASN A 3 -15.94 -2.05 29.83
C ASN A 3 -16.03 -3.56 29.54
N ILE A 4 -14.96 -4.31 29.83
CA ILE A 4 -14.86 -5.75 29.56
C ILE A 4 -16.02 -6.54 30.20
N ASN A 5 -16.52 -6.09 31.36
CA ASN A 5 -17.63 -6.71 32.08
C ASN A 5 -19.00 -6.48 31.42
N LYS A 6 -19.08 -5.68 30.36
CA LYS A 6 -20.29 -5.43 29.58
C LYS A 6 -20.34 -6.22 28.27
N LEU A 7 -19.30 -7.00 27.98
CA LEU A 7 -19.14 -7.68 26.69
C LEU A 7 -19.73 -9.10 26.65
N ASN A 8 -20.35 -9.59 27.74
CA ASN A 8 -20.91 -10.95 27.84
C ASN A 8 -19.97 -12.03 27.25
N LEU A 9 -18.70 -11.94 27.60
CA LEU A 9 -17.68 -12.88 27.12
C LEU A 9 -17.90 -14.22 27.83
N SER A 10 -17.83 -15.32 27.08
CA SER A 10 -17.86 -16.66 27.63
C SER A 10 -16.52 -17.02 28.27
N ASP A 11 -16.56 -17.85 29.30
CA ASP A 11 -15.38 -18.47 29.92
C ASP A 11 -14.94 -19.75 29.18
N ASP A 12 -15.59 -20.09 28.06
CA ASP A 12 -15.24 -21.27 27.27
C ASP A 12 -13.80 -21.19 26.75
N ASP A 13 -13.10 -22.33 26.83
CA ASP A 13 -11.79 -22.49 26.20
C ASP A 13 -11.89 -22.21 24.70
N LEU A 14 -10.93 -21.45 24.16
CA LEU A 14 -10.81 -21.23 22.73
C LEU A 14 -10.28 -22.51 22.07
N PRO A 15 -11.13 -23.30 21.36
CA PRO A 15 -10.73 -24.62 20.89
C PRO A 15 -9.60 -24.49 19.88
N GLY A 16 -8.47 -25.17 20.13
CA GLY A 16 -7.30 -25.14 19.25
C GLY A 16 -6.37 -23.93 19.44
N PHE A 17 -6.69 -23.01 20.36
CA PHE A 17 -5.79 -21.92 20.70
C PHE A 17 -4.64 -22.42 21.58
N ASN A 18 -3.42 -22.45 21.03
CA ASN A 18 -2.21 -22.77 21.79
C ASN A 18 -1.24 -21.58 21.75
N PRO A 19 -1.21 -20.74 22.80
CA PRO A 19 -0.31 -19.58 22.84
C PRO A 19 1.17 -19.97 22.81
N GLN A 20 1.52 -21.20 23.21
CA GLN A 20 2.90 -21.67 23.27
C GLN A 20 3.38 -22.19 21.92
N ALA A 21 2.45 -22.55 21.03
CA ALA A 21 2.74 -22.87 19.64
C ALA A 21 2.72 -21.62 18.74
N MET A 22 2.43 -20.44 19.28
CA MET A 22 2.50 -19.21 18.50
C MET A 22 3.95 -18.96 18.07
N PRO A 23 4.17 -18.58 16.81
CA PRO A 23 5.49 -18.16 16.39
C PRO A 23 5.89 -16.90 17.17
N GLN A 24 7.16 -16.80 17.57
CA GLN A 24 7.69 -15.64 18.29
C GLN A 24 7.63 -14.33 17.49
N GLY A 25 7.24 -14.39 16.20
CA GLY A 25 6.92 -13.24 15.37
C GLY A 25 5.96 -13.62 14.24
N LEU A 26 5.10 -12.68 13.87
CA LEU A 26 4.27 -12.76 12.66
C LEU A 26 5.13 -12.35 11.46
N GLY A 27 5.59 -13.34 10.69
CA GLY A 27 6.26 -13.17 9.41
C GLY A 27 7.62 -12.45 9.45
N ILE A 28 8.32 -12.48 8.32
CA ILE A 28 9.54 -11.69 8.12
C ILE A 28 9.10 -10.25 7.87
N ARG A 29 9.31 -9.36 8.85
CA ARG A 29 9.19 -7.91 8.61
C ARG A 29 10.40 -7.44 7.82
N VAL A 30 10.35 -7.63 6.50
CA VAL A 30 11.37 -7.11 5.59
C VAL A 30 11.33 -5.59 5.65
N THR A 31 12.46 -4.99 5.97
CA THR A 31 12.63 -3.54 5.90
C THR A 31 12.33 -3.09 4.47
N PRO A 32 11.47 -2.07 4.25
CA PRO A 32 11.24 -1.53 2.92
C PRO A 32 12.56 -1.21 2.23
N PRO A 33 12.72 -1.55 0.94
CA PRO A 33 13.90 -1.15 0.20
C PRO A 33 13.97 0.38 0.07
N GLN A 34 15.10 0.89 -0.38
CA GLN A 34 15.21 2.31 -0.75
C GLN A 34 14.38 2.60 -2.01
N PRO A 35 13.90 3.84 -2.20
CA PRO A 35 13.21 4.23 -3.43
C PRO A 35 13.99 3.89 -4.69
N GLY A 36 13.30 3.40 -5.72
CA GLY A 36 13.94 2.97 -6.96
C GLY A 36 13.02 2.17 -7.87
N VAL A 37 13.53 1.85 -9.06
CA VAL A 37 12.82 1.01 -10.03
C VAL A 37 13.22 -0.44 -9.83
N TYR A 38 12.24 -1.30 -9.59
CA TYR A 38 12.45 -2.71 -9.32
C TYR A 38 11.59 -3.57 -10.24
N ARG A 39 12.04 -4.81 -10.43
CA ARG A 39 11.26 -5.85 -11.07
C ARG A 39 10.56 -6.69 -10.00
N PHE A 40 9.28 -6.94 -10.20
CA PHE A 40 8.43 -7.72 -9.32
C PHE A 40 7.80 -8.88 -10.08
N ARG A 41 7.44 -9.92 -9.34
CA ARG A 41 6.64 -11.04 -9.83
C ARG A 41 5.40 -11.18 -8.96
N LEU A 42 4.25 -11.36 -9.60
CA LEU A 42 3.03 -11.75 -8.91
C LEU A 42 3.19 -13.15 -8.30
N PRO A 43 2.54 -13.45 -7.16
CA PRO A 43 2.53 -14.82 -6.66
C PRO A 43 1.79 -15.75 -7.65
N GLU A 44 1.93 -17.05 -7.49
CA GLU A 44 1.23 -18.02 -8.35
C GLU A 44 -0.30 -17.93 -8.16
N SER A 45 -1.08 -18.29 -9.19
CA SER A 45 -2.53 -18.09 -9.21
C SER A 45 -3.28 -18.58 -7.96
N PRO A 46 -2.99 -19.77 -7.36
CA PRO A 46 -3.67 -20.21 -6.15
C PRO A 46 -3.47 -19.29 -4.94
N ALA A 47 -2.31 -18.60 -4.87
CA ALA A 47 -2.03 -17.64 -3.80
C ALA A 47 -2.65 -16.26 -4.09
N ILE A 48 -2.73 -15.84 -5.36
CA ILE A 48 -3.38 -14.56 -5.73
C ILE A 48 -4.84 -14.53 -5.31
N GLU A 49 -5.57 -15.64 -5.39
CA GLU A 49 -7.00 -15.66 -5.03
C GLU A 49 -7.27 -15.19 -3.60
N ASN A 50 -6.28 -15.24 -2.72
CA ASN A 50 -6.37 -14.81 -1.31
C ASN A 50 -5.96 -13.36 -1.05
N VAL A 51 -5.59 -12.58 -2.08
CA VAL A 51 -5.12 -11.18 -1.89
C VAL A 51 -6.25 -10.15 -1.90
N PHE A 52 -7.48 -10.54 -2.22
CA PHE A 52 -8.55 -9.59 -2.50
C PHE A 52 -9.31 -9.16 -1.24
N ASP A 53 -9.49 -7.85 -1.10
CA ASP A 53 -10.29 -7.20 -0.08
C ASP A 53 -11.12 -6.07 -0.72
N THR A 54 -12.14 -5.59 -0.02
CA THR A 54 -13.05 -4.54 -0.51
C THR A 54 -13.28 -3.46 0.53
N ILE A 55 -13.28 -2.20 0.09
CA ILE A 55 -13.77 -1.08 0.90
C ILE A 55 -15.10 -0.61 0.33
N GLU A 56 -16.15 -0.73 1.13
CA GLU A 56 -17.45 -0.12 0.83
C GLU A 56 -17.36 1.41 1.00
N THR A 57 -17.92 2.13 0.03
CA THR A 57 -18.13 3.58 0.06
C THR A 57 -19.61 3.86 -0.16
N GLU A 58 -20.08 5.08 0.12
CA GLU A 58 -21.50 5.44 -0.02
C GLU A 58 -22.07 5.11 -1.40
N ASP A 59 -21.26 5.25 -2.46
CA ASP A 59 -21.71 5.11 -3.85
C ASP A 59 -21.08 3.91 -4.59
N SER A 60 -20.11 3.21 -4.02
CA SER A 60 -19.35 2.18 -4.75
C SER A 60 -18.54 1.22 -3.86
N GLN A 61 -18.09 0.12 -4.46
CA GLN A 61 -17.14 -0.81 -3.84
C GLN A 61 -15.75 -0.67 -4.47
N ILE A 62 -14.73 -0.43 -3.65
CA ILE A 62 -13.32 -0.35 -4.07
C ILE A 62 -12.68 -1.73 -3.87
N LEU A 63 -12.18 -2.33 -4.94
CA LEU A 63 -11.36 -3.54 -4.90
C LEU A 63 -9.91 -3.21 -4.52
N ILE A 64 -9.34 -4.05 -3.68
CA ILE A 64 -7.98 -3.93 -3.16
C ILE A 64 -7.29 -5.29 -3.28
N ALA A 65 -6.11 -5.29 -3.89
CA ALA A 65 -5.17 -6.40 -3.77
C ALA A 65 -4.17 -6.09 -2.66
N VAL A 66 -4.17 -6.92 -1.62
CA VAL A 66 -3.27 -6.89 -0.47
C VAL A 66 -2.29 -8.07 -0.63
N PHE A 67 -1.11 -7.76 -1.14
CA PHE A 67 -0.03 -8.73 -1.25
C PHE A 67 0.75 -8.75 0.07
N SER A 68 0.57 -9.80 0.86
CA SER A 68 1.31 -10.04 2.09
C SER A 68 1.53 -11.53 2.31
N ASP A 69 2.52 -11.86 3.15
CA ASP A 69 2.75 -13.22 3.64
C ASP A 69 2.91 -14.22 2.47
N ASP A 70 2.13 -15.29 2.46
CA ASP A 70 2.16 -16.36 1.45
C ASP A 70 1.70 -15.91 0.05
N ALA A 71 1.07 -14.74 -0.04
CA ALA A 71 0.64 -14.09 -1.28
C ALA A 71 1.33 -12.74 -1.50
N SER A 72 2.54 -12.57 -0.95
CA SER A 72 3.38 -11.40 -1.20
C SER A 72 3.88 -11.35 -2.65
N LEU A 73 4.20 -10.14 -3.14
CA LEU A 73 4.94 -10.00 -4.39
C LEU A 73 6.37 -10.49 -4.16
N TYR A 74 7.01 -11.04 -5.19
CA TYR A 74 8.44 -11.29 -5.13
C TYR A 74 9.20 -10.15 -5.82
N ASN A 75 10.03 -9.41 -5.09
CA ASN A 75 10.94 -8.44 -5.70
C ASN A 75 12.12 -9.21 -6.31
N VAL A 76 12.08 -9.40 -7.63
CA VAL A 76 13.07 -10.16 -8.40
C VAL A 76 14.44 -9.50 -8.35
N THR A 77 14.50 -8.17 -8.36
CA THR A 77 15.76 -7.41 -8.31
C THR A 77 16.50 -7.62 -6.99
N LEU A 78 15.77 -7.60 -5.88
CA LEU A 78 16.33 -7.74 -4.52
C LEU A 78 16.27 -9.18 -3.98
N ARG A 79 15.65 -10.10 -4.73
CA ARG A 79 15.46 -11.51 -4.40
C ARG A 79 14.77 -11.76 -3.05
N GLN A 80 13.73 -10.98 -2.74
CA GLN A 80 13.03 -11.04 -1.46
C GLN A 80 11.51 -10.82 -1.60
N PRO A 81 10.68 -11.33 -0.67
CA PRO A 81 9.26 -11.01 -0.64
C PRO A 81 9.04 -9.51 -0.39
N TYR A 82 7.94 -8.99 -0.90
CA TYR A 82 7.59 -7.58 -0.87
C TYR A 82 6.08 -7.40 -0.68
N ASN A 83 5.73 -6.72 0.41
CA ASN A 83 4.34 -6.45 0.73
C ASN A 83 3.85 -5.19 0.02
N ALA A 84 2.68 -5.27 -0.60
CA ALA A 84 2.11 -4.17 -1.37
C ALA A 84 0.59 -4.13 -1.24
N ARG A 85 0.04 -2.93 -1.40
CA ARG A 85 -1.41 -2.72 -1.53
C ARG A 85 -1.67 -1.98 -2.84
N VAL A 86 -2.52 -2.54 -3.69
CA VAL A 86 -2.88 -1.96 -4.98
C VAL A 86 -4.41 -1.84 -5.04
N THR A 87 -4.91 -0.64 -5.31
CA THR A 87 -6.36 -0.35 -5.29
C THR A 87 -6.88 -0.01 -6.67
N ASN A 88 -8.13 -0.35 -6.96
CA ASN A 88 -8.80 0.06 -8.19
C ASN A 88 -9.41 1.48 -8.11
N ARG A 89 -9.14 2.24 -7.05
CA ARG A 89 -9.62 3.62 -6.90
C ARG A 89 -9.13 4.47 -8.08
N PHE A 90 -10.08 5.08 -8.78
CA PHE A 90 -9.77 5.96 -9.90
C PHE A 90 -9.21 7.30 -9.43
N ARG A 91 -8.27 7.82 -10.22
CA ARG A 91 -7.84 9.22 -10.20
C ARG A 91 -7.84 9.72 -11.64
N GLU A 92 -8.20 10.98 -11.81
CA GLU A 92 -8.10 11.65 -13.09
C GLU A 92 -6.69 12.21 -13.25
N ILE A 93 -6.09 11.97 -14.42
CA ILE A 93 -4.85 12.61 -14.83
C ILE A 93 -5.02 13.19 -16.23
N ASN A 94 -4.39 14.33 -16.49
CA ASN A 94 -4.39 14.93 -17.82
C ASN A 94 -3.23 14.35 -18.63
N LEU A 95 -3.53 13.46 -19.57
CA LEU A 95 -2.54 12.86 -20.47
C LEU A 95 -2.55 13.59 -21.81
N LEU A 96 -1.36 13.74 -22.41
CA LEU A 96 -1.25 14.23 -23.77
C LEU A 96 -1.83 13.18 -24.72
N ASN A 97 -2.87 13.54 -25.46
CA ASN A 97 -3.36 12.74 -26.56
C ASN A 97 -2.40 12.95 -27.75
N PRO A 98 -1.76 11.89 -28.27
CA PRO A 98 -0.78 12.01 -29.35
C PRO A 98 -1.41 12.40 -30.69
N GLU A 99 -2.71 12.17 -30.89
CA GLU A 99 -3.42 12.50 -32.13
C GLU A 99 -3.86 13.97 -32.17
N THR A 100 -4.35 14.50 -31.05
CA THR A 100 -4.83 15.89 -30.96
C THR A 100 -3.75 16.86 -30.50
N GLY A 101 -2.72 16.36 -29.82
CA GLY A 101 -1.70 17.19 -29.14
C GLY A 101 -2.24 17.91 -27.90
N GLU A 102 -3.49 17.64 -27.51
CA GLU A 102 -4.14 18.25 -26.36
C GLU A 102 -4.05 17.37 -25.12
N LYS A 103 -4.12 17.99 -23.93
CA LYS A 103 -4.17 17.25 -22.67
C LYS A 103 -5.61 16.90 -22.34
N GLU A 104 -5.93 15.62 -22.33
CA GLU A 104 -7.27 15.11 -22.06
C GLU A 104 -7.34 14.43 -20.68
N PRO A 105 -8.44 14.63 -19.93
CA PRO A 105 -8.65 13.97 -18.66
C PRO A 105 -8.87 12.46 -18.87
N THR A 106 -8.02 11.65 -18.25
CA THR A 106 -8.08 10.19 -18.31
C THR A 106 -8.19 9.62 -16.90
N LEU A 107 -9.17 8.75 -16.68
CA LEU A 107 -9.31 8.00 -15.43
C LEU A 107 -8.33 6.82 -15.42
N ILE A 108 -7.49 6.76 -14.40
CA ILE A 108 -6.55 5.67 -14.18
C ILE A 108 -6.66 5.13 -12.75
N SER A 109 -6.26 3.89 -12.54
CA SER A 109 -6.10 3.30 -11.21
C SER A 109 -4.80 2.49 -11.17
N ASP A 110 -4.20 2.36 -9.97
CA ASP A 110 -2.96 1.56 -9.84
C ASP A 110 -3.22 0.09 -10.18
N TYR A 111 -4.41 -0.42 -9.89
CA TYR A 111 -4.84 -1.76 -10.29
C TYR A 111 -4.93 -1.91 -11.82
N GLY A 112 -5.55 -0.96 -12.51
CA GLY A 112 -5.62 -0.98 -13.98
C GLY A 112 -4.24 -0.89 -14.63
N MET A 113 -3.34 -0.08 -14.06
CA MET A 113 -1.95 0.00 -14.52
C MET A 113 -1.20 -1.31 -14.28
N LEU A 114 -1.40 -1.98 -13.14
CA LEU A 114 -0.84 -3.29 -12.86
C LEU A 114 -1.33 -4.33 -13.87
N LEU A 115 -2.64 -4.44 -14.11
CA LEU A 115 -3.21 -5.36 -15.10
C LEU A 115 -2.60 -5.14 -16.49
N LYS A 116 -2.50 -3.88 -16.92
CA LYS A 116 -1.85 -3.53 -18.19
C LYS A 116 -0.38 -3.97 -18.22
N ALA A 117 0.35 -3.76 -17.13
CA ALA A 117 1.76 -4.14 -17.02
C ALA A 117 1.97 -5.66 -17.13
N VAL A 118 1.08 -6.46 -16.55
CA VAL A 118 1.15 -7.94 -16.65
C VAL A 118 0.44 -8.50 -17.89
N GLY A 119 0.00 -7.64 -18.81
CA GLY A 119 -0.72 -8.05 -20.03
C GLY A 119 -1.99 -8.84 -19.72
N ALA A 120 -2.74 -8.42 -18.71
CA ALA A 120 -4.03 -8.98 -18.35
C ALA A 120 -5.14 -7.98 -18.69
N THR A 121 -6.19 -8.47 -19.31
CA THR A 121 -7.35 -7.67 -19.72
C THR A 121 -8.60 -8.30 -19.13
N PRO A 122 -9.41 -7.55 -18.36
CA PRO A 122 -10.67 -8.07 -17.86
C PRO A 122 -11.70 -8.13 -18.98
N ASP A 123 -12.52 -9.18 -19.02
CA ASP A 123 -13.58 -9.32 -20.04
C ASP A 123 -14.65 -8.22 -19.95
N LYS A 124 -14.87 -7.72 -18.73
CA LYS A 124 -15.82 -6.63 -18.42
C LYS A 124 -15.25 -5.74 -17.33
N VAL A 125 -15.67 -4.49 -17.29
CA VAL A 125 -15.27 -3.54 -16.24
C VAL A 125 -16.13 -3.78 -15.00
N SER A 126 -15.71 -4.69 -14.11
CA SER A 126 -16.27 -4.85 -12.77
C SER A 126 -15.24 -5.45 -11.80
N ASN A 127 -15.44 -5.28 -10.48
CA ASN A 127 -14.52 -5.79 -9.45
C ASN A 127 -14.25 -7.29 -9.60
N LYS A 128 -15.28 -8.09 -9.91
CA LYS A 128 -15.13 -9.54 -10.12
C LYS A 128 -14.21 -9.88 -11.29
N TYR A 129 -14.40 -9.22 -12.44
CA TYR A 129 -13.57 -9.47 -13.62
C TYR A 129 -12.16 -8.89 -13.48
N LEU A 130 -12.01 -7.80 -12.73
CA LEU A 130 -10.69 -7.26 -12.37
C LEU A 130 -9.91 -8.23 -11.47
N ALA A 131 -10.56 -8.82 -10.46
CA ALA A 131 -9.96 -9.84 -9.60
C ALA A 131 -9.56 -11.09 -10.41
N ALA A 132 -10.48 -11.61 -11.23
CA ALA A 132 -10.21 -12.78 -12.08
C ALA A 132 -9.06 -12.53 -13.07
N ALA A 133 -8.99 -11.36 -13.70
CA ALA A 133 -7.91 -11.00 -14.61
C ALA A 133 -6.53 -10.99 -13.91
N LEU A 134 -6.47 -10.52 -12.67
CA LEU A 134 -5.23 -10.53 -11.89
C LEU A 134 -4.84 -11.94 -11.43
N ALA A 135 -5.81 -12.75 -10.98
CA ALA A 135 -5.58 -14.15 -10.61
C ALA A 135 -5.01 -14.97 -11.79
N ASN A 136 -5.56 -14.77 -12.99
CA ASN A 136 -5.06 -15.39 -14.22
C ASN A 136 -3.68 -14.87 -14.66
N ALA A 137 -3.20 -13.77 -14.10
CA ALA A 137 -1.88 -13.22 -14.34
C ALA A 137 -0.82 -13.75 -13.34
N GLY A 138 -1.15 -14.77 -12.54
CA GLY A 138 -0.23 -15.42 -11.61
C GLY A 138 1.14 -15.73 -12.19
N GLY A 139 2.18 -15.51 -11.40
CA GLY A 139 3.58 -15.73 -11.79
C GLY A 139 4.14 -14.73 -12.82
N LYS A 140 3.33 -13.83 -13.40
CA LYS A 140 3.84 -12.82 -14.35
C LYS A 140 4.68 -11.75 -13.66
N GLU A 141 5.67 -11.26 -14.40
CA GLU A 141 6.55 -10.18 -13.96
C GLU A 141 6.09 -8.81 -14.45
N PHE A 142 6.42 -7.79 -13.68
CA PHE A 142 6.23 -6.39 -14.04
C PHE A 142 7.34 -5.53 -13.44
N ILE A 143 7.53 -4.34 -13.99
CA ILE A 143 8.42 -3.31 -13.46
C ILE A 143 7.56 -2.26 -12.77
N ALA A 144 7.98 -1.83 -11.57
CA ALA A 144 7.33 -0.73 -10.88
C ALA A 144 8.37 0.12 -10.13
N GLU A 145 8.03 1.38 -9.94
CA GLU A 145 8.77 2.27 -9.06
C GLU A 145 8.28 2.05 -7.62
N HIS A 146 9.22 1.68 -6.76
CA HIS A 146 9.05 1.73 -5.32
C HIS A 146 9.35 3.15 -4.83
N THR A 147 8.41 3.72 -4.09
CA THR A 147 8.59 4.98 -3.38
C THR A 147 8.17 4.84 -1.93
N LEU A 148 8.52 5.85 -1.13
CA LEU A 148 8.18 5.93 0.27
C LEU A 148 7.26 7.13 0.50
N THR A 149 6.21 6.93 1.29
CA THR A 149 5.29 8.00 1.69
C THR A 149 5.01 7.94 3.19
N ALA A 150 4.69 9.07 3.80
CA ALA A 150 4.24 9.12 5.18
C ALA A 150 3.10 10.13 5.34
N ASN A 151 2.16 9.87 6.25
CA ASN A 151 1.09 10.82 6.57
C ASN A 151 1.02 11.02 8.08
N CYS A 152 1.04 12.28 8.51
CA CYS A 152 0.79 12.66 9.89
C CYS A 152 -0.72 12.82 10.10
N ASN A 153 -1.39 11.73 10.48
CA ASN A 153 -2.86 11.69 10.53
C ASN A 153 -3.43 12.63 11.62
N PRO A 154 -4.28 13.61 11.27
CA PRO A 154 -4.80 14.59 12.23
C PRO A 154 -5.91 14.04 13.13
N LYS A 155 -6.40 12.83 12.86
CA LYS A 155 -7.44 12.15 13.65
C LYS A 155 -6.87 11.12 14.62
N ARG A 156 -5.54 10.92 14.63
CA ARG A 156 -4.87 9.97 15.53
C ARG A 156 -3.95 10.71 16.47
N GLU A 157 -3.91 10.25 17.72
CA GLU A 157 -2.91 10.70 18.68
C GLU A 157 -1.51 10.34 18.19
N ILE A 158 -0.56 11.22 18.46
CA ILE A 158 0.81 11.07 17.97
C ILE A 158 1.62 10.16 18.89
N TRP A 159 2.68 9.61 18.33
CA TRP A 159 3.73 8.93 19.06
C TRP A 159 4.96 9.83 19.16
N GLN A 160 5.62 9.86 20.31
CA GLN A 160 6.85 10.60 20.56
C GLN A 160 7.78 9.75 21.42
N ASN A 161 9.02 9.56 20.97
CA ASN A 161 10.04 8.74 21.64
C ASN A 161 9.51 7.35 22.04
N GLY A 162 8.71 6.72 21.18
CA GLY A 162 8.12 5.40 21.44
C GLY A 162 6.88 5.39 22.35
N GLU A 163 6.37 6.55 22.79
CA GLU A 163 5.17 6.65 23.63
C GLU A 163 4.03 7.41 22.96
N GLN A 164 2.78 6.97 23.16
CA GLN A 164 1.60 7.68 22.67
C GLN A 164 1.32 8.90 23.55
N VAL A 165 1.24 10.08 22.94
CA VAL A 165 0.98 11.33 23.66
C VAL A 165 -0.52 11.63 23.62
N LYS A 166 -1.20 11.35 24.73
CA LYS A 166 -2.64 11.54 24.87
C LYS A 166 -3.05 13.00 24.63
N GLY A 167 -4.12 13.20 23.86
CA GLY A 167 -4.67 14.52 23.54
C GLY A 167 -3.88 15.33 22.52
N LYS A 168 -2.71 14.85 22.04
CA LYS A 168 -1.93 15.51 20.98
C LYS A 168 -2.11 14.77 19.67
N TYR A 169 -2.67 15.45 18.67
CA TYR A 169 -3.01 14.87 17.36
C TYR A 169 -2.02 15.27 16.27
N GLY A 170 -2.00 14.49 15.18
CA GLY A 170 -1.17 14.79 14.02
C GLY A 170 -1.54 16.11 13.33
N CYS A 171 -0.63 16.64 12.52
CA CYS A 171 -0.82 17.95 11.87
C CYS A 171 -1.31 17.86 10.42
N GLY A 172 -1.70 16.69 9.92
CA GLY A 172 -2.26 16.51 8.57
C GLY A 172 -1.24 16.48 7.42
N ARG A 173 0.05 16.63 7.70
CA ARG A 173 1.09 16.73 6.66
C ARG A 173 1.32 15.40 5.94
N ASN A 174 1.50 15.48 4.63
CA ASN A 174 1.91 14.37 3.77
C ASN A 174 3.39 14.51 3.43
N TYR A 175 4.09 13.38 3.42
CA TYR A 175 5.49 13.29 3.06
C TYR A 175 5.66 12.26 1.94
N GLY A 176 6.61 12.52 1.05
CA GLY A 176 7.12 11.51 0.12
C GLY A 176 8.59 11.79 -0.19
N VAL A 177 9.19 10.95 -1.03
CA VAL A 177 10.62 11.05 -1.36
C VAL A 177 11.02 12.45 -1.80
N GLU A 178 10.20 13.05 -2.67
CA GLU A 178 10.37 14.43 -3.11
C GLU A 178 9.27 15.33 -2.55
N ALA A 179 9.62 16.59 -2.28
CA ALA A 179 8.66 17.62 -1.96
C ALA A 179 7.91 18.07 -3.23
N TRP A 180 6.61 18.29 -3.12
CA TRP A 180 5.81 18.81 -4.22
C TRP A 180 4.73 19.75 -3.69
N LYS A 181 4.54 20.88 -4.37
CA LYS A 181 3.53 21.87 -4.02
C LYS A 181 2.53 22.04 -5.15
N GLY A 182 1.34 21.46 -4.96
CA GLY A 182 0.21 21.61 -5.87
C GLY A 182 -0.81 22.64 -5.39
N LYS A 183 -1.76 22.95 -6.27
CA LYS A 183 -2.90 23.85 -5.93
C LYS A 183 -3.82 23.28 -4.85
N LYS A 184 -3.94 21.95 -4.75
CA LYS A 184 -4.89 21.26 -3.84
C LYS A 184 -4.21 20.48 -2.71
N SER A 185 -2.92 20.21 -2.81
CA SER A 185 -2.16 19.49 -1.78
C SER A 185 -0.69 19.87 -1.81
N GLU A 186 -0.08 19.84 -0.62
CA GLU A 186 1.35 20.01 -0.42
C GLU A 186 1.91 18.71 0.16
N GLN A 187 3.04 18.28 -0.38
CA GLN A 187 3.82 17.14 0.05
C GLN A 187 5.22 17.63 0.43
N PHE A 188 5.66 17.25 1.63
CA PHE A 188 7.00 17.55 2.13
C PHE A 188 7.97 16.40 1.78
N ALA A 189 9.26 16.71 1.65
CA ALA A 189 10.27 15.69 1.46
C ALA A 189 10.46 14.86 2.74
N ILE A 190 10.61 13.56 2.61
CA ILE A 190 11.09 12.69 3.68
C ILE A 190 12.59 13.01 3.89
N PRO A 191 13.04 13.17 5.14
CA PRO A 191 14.46 13.41 5.41
C PRO A 191 15.35 12.29 4.86
N VAL A 192 16.57 12.67 4.50
CA VAL A 192 17.61 11.77 4.03
C VAL A 192 18.67 11.70 5.13
N ASP A 193 19.22 10.52 5.38
CA ASP A 193 20.33 10.33 6.32
C ASP A 193 21.67 10.73 5.70
N ASP A 194 22.75 10.66 6.49
CA ASP A 194 24.10 11.06 6.08
C ASP A 194 24.65 10.21 4.90
N ASP A 195 24.11 9.01 4.69
CA ASP A 195 24.45 8.11 3.57
C ASP A 195 23.64 8.41 2.30
N GLY A 196 22.76 9.42 2.32
CA GLY A 196 21.88 9.70 1.21
C GLY A 196 20.65 8.77 1.13
N LYS A 197 20.34 8.00 2.17
CA LYS A 197 19.18 7.10 2.19
C LYS A 197 17.95 7.79 2.74
N VAL A 198 16.80 7.53 2.12
CA VAL A 198 15.52 8.08 2.57
C VAL A 198 15.11 7.42 3.88
N ALA A 199 14.80 8.26 4.88
CA ALA A 199 14.50 7.81 6.23
C ALA A 199 13.21 6.98 6.29
N LEU A 200 13.29 5.82 6.94
CA LEU A 200 12.12 4.96 7.22
C LEU A 200 11.36 5.40 8.47
N ARG A 201 12.01 6.14 9.36
CA ARG A 201 11.43 6.75 10.55
C ARG A 201 12.00 8.16 10.72
N PHE A 202 11.15 9.13 11.01
CA PHE A 202 11.55 10.52 11.20
C PHE A 202 10.51 11.30 12.00
N LYS A 203 10.89 12.49 12.48
CA LYS A 203 9.98 13.39 13.20
C LYS A 203 9.28 14.33 12.23
N CYS A 204 7.95 14.42 12.35
CA CYS A 204 7.14 15.44 11.73
C CYS A 204 7.39 16.81 12.38
N LYS A 205 7.01 17.91 11.73
CA LYS A 205 7.07 19.26 12.32
C LYS A 205 6.29 19.42 13.63
N CYS A 206 5.22 18.64 13.85
CA CYS A 206 4.48 18.64 15.13
C CYS A 206 5.07 17.69 16.18
N ASP A 207 6.31 17.24 15.96
CA ASP A 207 7.07 16.27 16.76
C ASP A 207 6.49 14.86 16.79
N ALA A 208 5.55 14.53 15.90
CA ALA A 208 5.06 13.17 15.74
C ALA A 208 6.12 12.27 15.09
N GLU A 209 6.37 11.10 15.67
CA GLU A 209 7.17 10.06 15.03
C GLU A 209 6.37 9.41 13.90
N LEU A 210 6.90 9.53 12.69
CA LEU A 210 6.32 8.96 11.49
C LEU A 210 7.15 7.77 11.04
N ARG A 211 6.44 6.79 10.46
CA ARG A 211 7.03 5.69 9.70
C ARG A 211 6.68 5.91 8.23
N SER A 212 7.68 5.74 7.37
CA SER A 212 7.50 5.70 5.92
C SER A 212 6.91 4.36 5.51
N TRP A 213 5.96 4.39 4.57
CA TRP A 213 5.27 3.25 4.02
C TRP A 213 5.62 3.08 2.56
N SER A 214 5.78 1.83 2.15
CA SER A 214 6.05 1.44 0.79
C SER A 214 4.85 1.73 -0.11
N LYS A 215 5.09 2.32 -1.27
CA LYS A 215 4.08 2.50 -2.32
C LYS A 215 4.69 2.09 -3.66
N LEU A 216 3.92 1.36 -4.46
CA LEU A 216 4.26 1.09 -5.86
C LEU A 216 3.55 2.07 -6.78
N GLN A 217 4.26 2.54 -7.81
CA GLN A 217 3.71 3.40 -8.85
C GLN A 217 4.42 3.13 -10.19
N GLY A 218 3.92 3.74 -11.26
CA GLY A 218 4.59 3.70 -12.57
C GLY A 218 4.74 2.29 -13.16
N PHE A 219 3.75 1.40 -12.95
CA PHE A 219 3.76 0.03 -13.44
C PHE A 219 3.99 -0.06 -14.95
N ARG A 220 4.88 -0.97 -15.38
CA ARG A 220 5.27 -1.24 -16.78
C ARG A 220 5.47 -2.74 -16.98
N GLY A 221 5.23 -3.21 -18.21
CA GLY A 221 5.58 -4.59 -18.58
C GLY A 221 7.09 -4.82 -18.58
N VAL A 222 7.48 -6.10 -18.49
CA VAL A 222 8.86 -6.57 -18.68
C VAL A 222 9.18 -6.71 -20.15
#